data_AF-A0A9B0TDA2-F1
#
_entry.id   AF-A0A9B0TDA2-F1
#
_cell.length_a   1.000
_cell.length_b   1.000
_cell.length_c   1.000
_cell.angle_alpha   90.00
_cell.angle_beta   90.00
_cell.angle_gamma   90.00
#
_symmetry.space_group_name_H-M   'P 1'
#
loop_
_entity.id
_entity.type
_entity.pdbx_description
1 polymer ?
#
loop_
_entity_poly.entity_id
_entity_poly.type
_entity_poly.pdbx_seq_one_letter_code
_entity_poly.pdbx_strand_id
1 'polypeptide(L)'
;MHDEVEQELIKESEVLQGIMALLTRTLEEITEQIRLNRSAKYNLEKDLKDKFVALTIDNICFSLHNNSPNIRFSENVTRIEPNSVSMGDWLDFANTNVEKADKQRNNSLTLKVLVDRILSQTANDLCRQCDVVDTAFKNGLKETKDAKDKLAVHLAKVLEEIASQEKNITALEKAILDQEGPAKVAHTRLESRTHRPNVELCRDTAQYRLIKEVQEINYNVGRLKETLAQAHAELKGLNRRQLALQEEIQVKENTIYIDEVLCMQMRRSIPPRDGEDRGGWAGALRPDAVC
;
A
#
# COMPACT_ATOMS: atom_id res chain seq x y z
N MET A 1 -7.12 4.54 15.82
CA MET A 1 -7.34 3.56 14.74
C MET A 1 -6.00 3.33 14.08
N HIS A 2 -5.59 2.07 13.92
CA HIS A 2 -4.43 1.75 13.09
C HIS A 2 -4.83 1.92 11.62
N ASP A 3 -3.95 2.50 10.83
CA ASP A 3 -4.13 2.61 9.38
C ASP A 3 -3.87 1.24 8.74
N GLU A 4 -4.95 0.54 8.38
CA GLU A 4 -4.88 -0.79 7.74
C GLU A 4 -4.09 -0.74 6.41
N VAL A 5 -4.17 0.38 5.69
CA VAL A 5 -3.45 0.58 4.43
C VAL A 5 -1.95 0.59 4.69
N GLU A 6 -1.49 1.35 5.69
CA GLU A 6 -0.08 1.40 6.09
C GLU A 6 0.44 0.01 6.49
N GLN A 7 -0.34 -0.72 7.29
CA GLN A 7 0.05 -2.07 7.74
C GLN A 7 0.22 -3.05 6.57
N GLU A 8 -0.72 -3.06 5.64
CA GLU A 8 -0.66 -3.97 4.50
C GLU A 8 0.43 -3.56 3.48
N LEU A 9 0.74 -2.26 3.36
CA LEU A 9 1.88 -1.77 2.57
C LEU A 9 3.23 -2.20 3.15
N ILE A 10 3.40 -2.11 4.48
CA ILE A 10 4.61 -2.59 5.16
C ILE A 10 4.81 -4.08 4.88
N LYS A 11 3.74 -4.86 5.03
CA LYS A 11 3.74 -6.30 4.76
C LYS A 11 4.00 -6.62 3.29
N GLU A 12 3.49 -5.83 2.34
CA GLU A 12 3.83 -5.94 0.92
C GLU A 12 5.34 -5.76 0.68
N SER A 13 5.96 -4.81 1.37
CA SER A 13 7.41 -4.61 1.33
C SER A 13 8.18 -5.82 1.89
N GLU A 14 7.76 -6.37 3.03
CA GLU A 14 8.37 -7.56 3.64
C GLU A 14 8.26 -8.79 2.73
N VAL A 15 7.09 -9.01 2.11
CA VAL A 15 6.87 -10.09 1.13
C VAL A 15 7.80 -9.92 -0.07
N LEU A 16 7.90 -8.72 -0.63
CA LEU A 16 8.81 -8.43 -1.76
C LEU A 16 10.27 -8.73 -1.40
N GLN A 17 10.73 -8.30 -0.23
CA GLN A 17 12.10 -8.57 0.24
C GLN A 17 12.36 -10.07 0.40
N GLY A 18 11.41 -10.81 1.00
CA GLY A 18 11.52 -12.26 1.15
C GLY A 18 11.59 -12.98 -0.19
N ILE A 19 10.79 -12.55 -1.16
CA ILE A 19 10.77 -13.11 -2.51
C ILE A 19 12.07 -12.80 -3.26
N MET A 20 12.57 -11.57 -3.17
CA MET A 20 13.86 -11.21 -3.77
C MET A 20 14.99 -12.09 -3.22
N ALA A 21 15.07 -12.26 -1.90
CA ALA A 21 16.08 -13.12 -1.28
C ALA A 21 15.97 -14.59 -1.73
N LEU A 22 14.75 -15.13 -1.80
CA LEU A 22 14.50 -16.49 -2.27
C LEU A 22 14.92 -16.68 -3.74
N LEU A 23 14.56 -15.75 -4.61
CA LEU A 23 14.92 -15.82 -6.04
C LEU A 23 16.43 -15.64 -6.27
N THR A 24 17.10 -14.77 -5.51
CA THR A 24 18.56 -14.63 -5.56
C THR A 24 19.25 -15.94 -5.19
N ARG A 25 18.86 -16.57 -4.08
CA ARG A 25 19.42 -17.87 -3.68
C ARG A 25 19.15 -18.95 -4.73
N THR A 26 17.94 -18.98 -5.29
CA THR A 26 17.58 -19.94 -6.34
C THR A 26 18.45 -19.77 -7.59
N LEU A 27 18.75 -18.52 -7.96
CA LEU A 27 19.65 -18.22 -9.08
C LEU A 27 21.09 -18.70 -8.83
N GLU A 28 21.58 -18.56 -7.59
CA GLU A 28 22.89 -19.08 -7.19
C GLU A 28 22.94 -20.61 -7.32
N GLU A 29 21.90 -21.30 -6.84
CA GLU A 29 21.77 -22.77 -6.94
C GLU A 29 21.72 -23.24 -8.41
N ILE A 30 20.98 -22.53 -9.27
CA ILE A 30 20.95 -22.79 -10.73
C ILE A 30 22.33 -22.59 -11.36
N THR A 31 23.02 -21.50 -11.01
CA THR A 31 24.33 -21.17 -11.57
C THR A 31 25.36 -22.23 -11.22
N GLU A 32 25.36 -22.71 -9.97
CA GLU A 32 26.25 -23.78 -9.54
C GLU A 32 25.90 -25.11 -10.25
N GLN A 33 24.62 -25.45 -10.39
CA GLN A 33 24.22 -26.67 -11.11
C GLN A 33 24.64 -26.63 -12.59
N ILE A 34 24.57 -25.47 -13.26
CA ILE A 34 25.08 -25.29 -14.62
C ILE A 34 26.59 -25.54 -14.67
N ARG A 35 27.35 -25.03 -13.70
CA ARG A 35 28.81 -25.25 -13.61
C ARG A 35 29.14 -26.73 -13.46
N LEU A 36 28.43 -27.44 -12.59
CA LEU A 36 28.58 -28.89 -12.37
C LEU A 36 28.24 -29.69 -13.64
N ASN A 37 27.15 -29.34 -14.32
CA ASN A 37 26.77 -29.97 -15.60
C ASN A 37 27.85 -29.79 -16.67
N ARG A 38 28.42 -28.58 -16.79
CA ARG A 38 29.52 -28.31 -17.75
C ARG A 38 30.76 -29.13 -17.44
N SER A 39 31.11 -29.28 -16.16
CA SER A 39 32.23 -30.11 -15.73
C SER A 39 32.01 -31.60 -16.06
N ALA A 40 30.81 -32.12 -15.78
CA ALA A 40 30.46 -33.50 -16.12
C ALA A 40 30.49 -33.74 -17.64
N LYS A 41 29.93 -32.82 -18.43
CA LYS A 41 29.99 -32.86 -19.90
C LYS A 41 31.43 -32.91 -20.41
N TYR A 42 32.29 -32.01 -19.93
CA TYR A 42 33.70 -31.98 -20.33
C TYR A 42 34.42 -33.31 -20.08
N ASN A 43 34.20 -33.92 -18.90
CA ASN A 43 34.83 -35.19 -18.55
C ASN A 43 34.34 -36.34 -19.44
N LEU A 44 33.05 -36.36 -19.81
CA LEU A 44 32.51 -37.34 -20.76
C LEU A 44 33.08 -37.15 -22.17
N GLU A 45 33.15 -35.91 -22.66
CA GLU A 45 33.69 -35.62 -23.99
C GLU A 45 35.17 -35.99 -24.10
N LYS A 46 35.95 -35.73 -23.05
CA LYS A 46 37.35 -36.11 -22.97
C LYS A 46 37.52 -37.63 -22.99
N ASP A 47 36.80 -38.34 -22.12
CA ASP A 47 36.83 -39.81 -22.05
C ASP A 47 36.39 -40.47 -23.37
N LEU A 48 35.35 -39.93 -24.01
CA LEU A 48 34.90 -40.36 -25.33
C LEU A 48 35.99 -40.16 -26.40
N LYS A 49 36.65 -39.00 -26.41
CA LYS A 49 37.75 -38.72 -27.35
C LYS A 49 38.90 -39.70 -27.16
N ASP A 50 39.31 -39.95 -25.91
CA ASP A 50 40.40 -40.87 -25.59
C ASP A 50 40.04 -42.31 -26.05
N LYS A 51 38.79 -42.74 -25.84
CA LYS A 51 38.27 -44.03 -26.34
C LYS A 51 38.25 -44.12 -27.87
N PHE A 52 37.90 -43.04 -28.57
CA PHE A 52 37.97 -43.02 -30.04
C PHE A 52 39.39 -43.16 -30.57
N VAL A 53 40.37 -42.50 -29.93
CA VAL A 53 41.78 -42.65 -30.27
C VAL A 53 42.24 -44.09 -30.05
N ALA A 54 41.90 -44.68 -28.90
CA ALA A 54 42.21 -46.09 -28.60
C ALA A 54 41.61 -47.04 -29.66
N LEU A 55 40.32 -46.90 -29.97
CA LEU A 55 39.65 -47.72 -30.98
C LEU A 55 40.27 -47.56 -32.39
N THR A 56 40.73 -46.35 -32.73
CA THR A 56 41.40 -46.10 -34.02
C THR A 56 42.72 -46.87 -34.09
N ILE A 57 43.49 -46.88 -33.01
CA ILE A 57 44.72 -47.67 -32.90
C ILE A 57 44.40 -49.16 -33.01
N ASP A 58 43.40 -49.64 -32.27
CA ASP A 58 42.99 -51.05 -32.29
C ASP A 58 42.54 -51.50 -33.69
N ASN A 59 41.82 -50.65 -34.43
CA ASN A 59 41.43 -50.91 -35.82
C ASN A 59 42.64 -50.99 -36.75
N ILE A 60 43.62 -50.10 -36.58
CA ILE A 60 44.88 -50.17 -37.34
C ILE A 60 45.57 -51.49 -37.03
N CYS A 61 45.74 -51.84 -35.75
CA CYS A 61 46.35 -53.09 -35.32
C CYS A 61 45.62 -54.33 -35.88
N PHE A 62 44.30 -54.33 -35.86
CA PHE A 62 43.46 -55.39 -36.43
C PHE A 62 43.66 -55.54 -37.95
N SER A 63 43.92 -54.44 -38.67
CA SER A 63 44.15 -54.45 -40.11
C SER A 63 45.53 -54.95 -40.54
N LEU A 64 46.49 -55.06 -39.61
CA LEU A 64 47.84 -55.53 -39.90
C LEU A 64 47.85 -57.03 -40.22
N HIS A 65 48.60 -57.40 -41.25
CA HIS A 65 48.87 -58.77 -41.68
C HIS A 65 50.35 -58.93 -42.04
N ASN A 66 50.82 -60.16 -42.28
CA ASN A 66 52.24 -60.46 -42.50
C ASN A 66 52.90 -59.72 -43.68
N ASN A 67 52.09 -59.16 -44.60
CA ASN A 67 52.54 -58.43 -45.78
C ASN A 67 52.25 -56.93 -45.67
N SER A 68 51.79 -56.42 -44.52
CA SER A 68 51.51 -55.00 -44.35
C SER A 68 52.81 -54.19 -44.39
N PRO A 69 52.82 -53.02 -45.07
CA PRO A 69 53.98 -52.15 -45.05
C PRO A 69 54.24 -51.61 -43.64
N ASN A 70 55.50 -51.33 -43.30
CA ASN A 70 55.94 -50.75 -42.02
C ASN A 70 55.85 -51.64 -40.76
N ILE A 71 55.64 -52.95 -40.89
CA ILE A 71 55.86 -53.88 -39.76
C ILE A 71 57.37 -54.02 -39.47
N ARG A 72 57.78 -53.91 -38.20
CA ARG A 72 59.20 -53.95 -37.77
C ARG A 72 59.35 -54.47 -36.33
N PHE A 73 60.53 -54.98 -36.00
CA PHE A 73 60.89 -55.23 -34.60
C PHE A 73 61.02 -53.89 -33.86
N SER A 74 60.47 -53.83 -32.64
CA SER A 74 60.58 -52.69 -31.74
C SER A 74 61.25 -53.13 -30.45
N GLU A 75 62.07 -52.26 -29.86
CA GLU A 75 62.77 -52.56 -28.60
C GLU A 75 61.81 -52.45 -27.40
N ASN A 76 62.06 -53.25 -26.35
CA ASN A 76 61.35 -53.19 -25.07
C ASN A 76 59.82 -53.42 -25.11
N VAL A 77 59.30 -54.15 -26.12
CA VAL A 77 57.84 -54.38 -26.31
C VAL A 77 57.15 -55.17 -25.19
N THR A 78 57.90 -55.90 -24.37
CA THR A 78 57.35 -56.69 -23.24
C THR A 78 57.27 -55.90 -21.94
N ARG A 79 57.70 -54.63 -21.93
CA ARG A 79 57.63 -53.76 -20.75
C ARG A 79 56.20 -53.26 -20.56
N ILE A 80 55.68 -53.36 -19.34
CA ILE A 80 54.43 -52.69 -18.94
C ILE A 80 54.76 -51.22 -18.68
N GLU A 81 54.03 -50.32 -19.34
CA GLU A 81 54.21 -48.89 -19.15
C GLU A 81 53.79 -48.47 -17.73
N PRO A 82 54.63 -47.74 -16.97
CA PRO A 82 54.35 -47.42 -15.55
C PRO A 82 53.06 -46.62 -15.29
N ASN A 83 52.55 -45.93 -16.32
CA ASN A 83 51.31 -45.16 -16.29
C ASN A 83 50.11 -45.90 -16.92
N SER A 84 50.25 -47.19 -17.22
CA SER A 84 49.15 -48.02 -17.68
C SER A 84 48.21 -48.39 -16.53
N VAL A 85 46.95 -48.68 -16.86
CA VAL A 85 45.89 -49.04 -15.90
C VAL A 85 45.40 -50.45 -16.18
N SER A 86 44.88 -51.14 -15.17
CA SER A 86 44.26 -52.45 -15.38
C SER A 86 42.89 -52.31 -16.07
N MET A 87 42.37 -53.42 -16.62
CA MET A 87 41.02 -53.46 -17.18
C MET A 87 39.95 -53.09 -16.15
N GLY A 88 40.15 -53.49 -14.88
CA GLY A 88 39.27 -53.13 -13.77
C GLY A 88 39.27 -51.62 -13.53
N ASP A 89 40.46 -51.01 -13.41
CA ASP A 89 40.60 -49.57 -13.19
C ASP A 89 40.00 -48.74 -14.34
N TRP A 90 40.15 -49.20 -15.59
CA TRP A 90 39.54 -48.55 -16.76
C TRP A 90 38.01 -48.60 -16.71
N LEU A 91 37.45 -49.76 -16.38
CA LEU A 91 36.00 -49.95 -16.27
C LEU A 91 35.43 -49.09 -15.14
N ASP A 92 36.09 -49.09 -13.97
CA ASP A 92 35.70 -48.29 -12.82
C ASP A 92 35.76 -46.80 -13.12
N PHE A 93 36.80 -46.33 -13.83
CA PHE A 93 36.91 -44.95 -14.29
C PHE A 93 35.75 -44.56 -15.22
N ALA A 94 35.44 -45.40 -16.21
CA ALA A 94 34.36 -45.16 -17.15
C ALA A 94 32.99 -45.12 -16.46
N ASN A 95 32.71 -46.10 -15.60
CA ASN A 95 31.46 -46.17 -14.83
C ASN A 95 31.32 -44.96 -13.89
N THR A 96 32.38 -44.62 -13.16
CA THR A 96 32.38 -43.44 -12.27
C THR A 96 32.10 -42.15 -13.04
N ASN A 97 32.62 -42.00 -14.26
CA ASN A 97 32.39 -40.83 -15.10
C ASN A 97 30.91 -40.71 -15.52
N VAL A 98 30.32 -41.84 -15.94
CA VAL A 98 28.88 -41.92 -16.29
C VAL A 98 27.99 -41.67 -15.07
N GLU A 99 28.27 -42.29 -13.93
CA GLU A 99 27.51 -42.09 -12.69
C GLU A 99 27.55 -40.63 -12.22
N LYS A 100 28.72 -39.98 -12.29
CA LYS A 100 28.85 -38.55 -11.96
C LYS A 100 27.98 -37.70 -12.88
N ALA A 101 27.96 -37.98 -14.18
CA ALA A 101 27.14 -37.24 -15.14
C ALA A 101 25.64 -37.48 -14.92
N ASP A 102 25.23 -38.73 -14.69
CA ASP A 102 23.83 -39.06 -14.40
C ASP A 102 23.35 -38.40 -13.11
N LYS A 103 24.20 -38.37 -12.08
CA LYS A 103 23.93 -37.62 -10.84
C LYS A 103 23.66 -36.14 -11.11
N GLN A 104 24.48 -35.47 -11.91
CA GLN A 104 24.24 -34.05 -12.22
C GLN A 104 22.99 -33.83 -13.07
N ARG A 105 22.68 -34.75 -13.99
CA ARG A 105 21.43 -34.74 -14.74
C ARG A 105 20.21 -34.85 -13.82
N ASN A 106 20.22 -35.80 -12.88
CA ASN A 106 19.14 -35.99 -11.92
C ASN A 106 18.98 -34.78 -10.99
N ASN A 107 20.07 -34.23 -10.47
CA ASN A 107 20.06 -32.99 -9.69
C ASN A 107 19.41 -31.83 -10.47
N SER A 108 19.73 -31.70 -11.76
CA SER A 108 19.16 -30.66 -12.61
C SER A 108 17.64 -30.82 -12.82
N LEU A 109 17.16 -32.06 -12.96
CA LEU A 109 15.72 -32.34 -13.06
C LEU A 109 14.99 -31.96 -11.77
N THR A 110 15.54 -32.36 -10.61
CA THR A 110 14.99 -32.00 -9.30
C THR A 110 14.99 -30.48 -9.10
N LEU A 111 16.10 -29.80 -9.43
CA LEU A 111 16.20 -28.35 -9.31
C LEU A 111 15.19 -27.64 -10.20
N LYS A 112 14.98 -28.09 -11.43
CA LYS A 112 13.98 -27.51 -12.34
C LYS A 112 12.57 -27.54 -11.74
N VAL A 113 12.15 -28.69 -11.20
CA VAL A 113 10.84 -28.82 -10.54
C VAL A 113 10.72 -27.89 -9.34
N LEU A 114 11.79 -27.73 -8.56
CA LEU A 114 11.83 -26.81 -7.43
C LEU A 114 11.70 -25.35 -7.89
N VAL A 115 12.43 -24.96 -8.94
CA VAL A 115 12.39 -23.62 -9.53
C VAL A 115 10.99 -23.29 -10.04
N ASP A 116 10.35 -24.21 -10.76
CA ASP A 116 8.98 -24.03 -11.26
C ASP A 116 8.01 -23.77 -10.09
N ARG A 117 8.13 -24.55 -9.00
CA ARG A 117 7.34 -24.34 -7.78
C ARG A 117 7.61 -22.99 -7.12
N ILE A 118 8.89 -22.60 -6.98
CA ILE A 118 9.27 -21.31 -6.37
C ILE A 118 8.70 -20.15 -7.19
N LEU A 119 8.82 -20.19 -8.52
CA LEU A 119 8.28 -19.15 -9.39
C LEU A 119 6.75 -19.04 -9.27
N SER A 120 6.03 -20.17 -9.31
CA SER A 120 4.58 -20.16 -9.13
C SER A 120 4.16 -19.67 -7.73
N GLN A 121 4.84 -20.11 -6.67
CA GLN A 121 4.51 -19.69 -5.32
C GLN A 121 4.77 -18.19 -5.12
N THR A 122 5.94 -17.70 -5.52
CA THR A 122 6.29 -16.28 -5.37
C THR A 122 5.38 -15.36 -6.20
N ALA A 123 5.00 -15.77 -7.41
CA ALA A 123 4.02 -15.03 -8.20
C ALA A 123 2.65 -14.96 -7.51
N ASN A 124 2.18 -16.09 -6.97
CA ASN A 124 0.91 -16.14 -6.22
C ASN A 124 0.95 -15.29 -4.95
N ASP A 125 2.05 -15.33 -4.19
CA ASP A 125 2.21 -14.56 -2.96
C ASP A 125 2.22 -13.05 -3.25
N LEU A 126 2.89 -12.61 -4.33
CA LEU A 126 2.86 -11.21 -4.79
C LEU A 126 1.47 -10.76 -5.20
N CYS A 127 0.78 -11.58 -6.02
CA CYS A 127 -0.58 -11.27 -6.44
C CYS A 127 -1.49 -11.14 -5.22
N ARG A 128 -1.51 -12.16 -4.35
CA ARG A 128 -2.36 -12.17 -3.16
C ARG A 128 -2.11 -10.95 -2.27
N GLN A 129 -0.85 -10.57 -2.03
CA GLN A 129 -0.56 -9.42 -1.18
C GLN A 129 -0.97 -8.10 -1.86
N CYS A 130 -0.78 -7.99 -3.18
CA CYS A 130 -1.26 -6.83 -3.95
C CYS A 130 -2.80 -6.69 -3.87
N ASP A 131 -3.55 -7.79 -3.96
CA ASP A 131 -5.01 -7.84 -3.79
C ASP A 131 -5.46 -7.35 -2.40
N VAL A 132 -4.74 -7.77 -1.36
CA VAL A 132 -5.03 -7.38 0.02
C VAL A 132 -4.85 -5.87 0.20
N VAL A 133 -3.73 -5.31 -0.26
CA VAL A 133 -3.47 -3.87 -0.16
C VAL A 133 -4.47 -3.06 -0.99
N ASP A 134 -4.80 -3.49 -2.22
CA ASP A 134 -5.83 -2.84 -3.03
C ASP A 134 -7.20 -2.81 -2.34
N THR A 135 -7.53 -3.88 -1.62
CA THR A 135 -8.78 -3.99 -0.87
C THR A 135 -8.75 -3.06 0.35
N ALA A 136 -7.63 -2.99 1.08
CA ALA A 136 -7.42 -2.05 2.17
C ALA A 136 -7.61 -0.60 1.71
N PHE A 137 -6.98 -0.21 0.59
CA PHE A 137 -7.17 1.14 0.01
C PHE A 137 -8.63 1.42 -0.35
N LYS A 138 -9.33 0.47 -0.99
CA LYS A 138 -10.75 0.64 -1.33
C LYS A 138 -11.62 0.83 -0.09
N ASN A 139 -11.37 0.06 0.96
CA ASN A 139 -12.10 0.16 2.22
C ASN A 139 -11.80 1.49 2.93
N GLY A 140 -10.53 1.85 3.09
CA GLY A 140 -10.11 3.11 3.72
C GLY A 140 -10.63 4.34 2.97
N LEU A 141 -10.63 4.32 1.64
CA LEU A 141 -11.23 5.37 0.81
C LEU A 141 -12.73 5.50 1.05
N LYS A 142 -13.45 4.37 1.13
CA LYS A 142 -14.88 4.38 1.41
C LYS A 142 -15.16 4.97 2.79
N GLU A 143 -14.44 4.53 3.82
CA GLU A 143 -14.59 5.06 5.18
C GLU A 143 -14.28 6.56 5.26
N THR A 144 -13.24 7.01 4.57
CA THR A 144 -12.85 8.43 4.53
C THR A 144 -13.89 9.28 3.80
N LYS A 145 -14.45 8.80 2.69
CA LYS A 145 -15.55 9.45 1.97
C LYS A 145 -16.81 9.52 2.84
N ASP A 146 -17.20 8.43 3.48
CA ASP A 146 -18.35 8.39 4.39
C ASP A 146 -18.18 9.35 5.58
N ALA A 147 -16.95 9.45 6.12
CA ALA A 147 -16.63 10.41 7.17
C ALA A 147 -16.73 11.86 6.69
N LYS A 148 -16.22 12.16 5.49
CA LYS A 148 -16.35 13.48 4.86
C LYS A 148 -17.81 13.87 4.68
N ASP A 149 -18.64 12.97 4.18
CA ASP A 149 -20.06 13.22 3.93
C ASP A 149 -20.81 13.50 5.23
N LYS A 150 -20.50 12.76 6.31
CA LYS A 150 -21.05 13.03 7.65
C LYS A 150 -20.63 14.41 8.17
N LEU A 151 -19.37 14.81 7.97
CA LEU A 151 -18.88 16.14 8.33
C LEU A 151 -19.59 17.24 7.53
N ALA A 152 -19.80 17.04 6.23
CA ALA A 152 -20.53 17.98 5.38
C ALA A 152 -22.00 18.14 5.82
N VAL A 153 -22.67 17.05 6.18
CA VAL A 153 -24.02 17.09 6.77
C VAL A 153 -24.03 17.85 8.10
N HIS A 154 -23.02 17.64 8.95
CA HIS A 154 -22.93 18.37 10.22
C HIS A 154 -22.66 19.86 10.00
N LEU A 155 -21.79 20.21 9.05
CA LEU A 155 -21.53 21.61 8.67
C LEU A 155 -22.81 22.30 8.19
N ALA A 156 -23.63 21.63 7.37
CA ALA A 156 -24.91 22.18 6.92
C ALA A 156 -25.86 22.50 8.10
N LYS A 157 -25.93 21.62 9.10
CA LYS A 157 -26.72 21.88 10.33
C LYS A 157 -26.17 23.06 11.14
N VAL A 158 -24.85 23.16 11.29
CA VAL A 158 -24.23 24.30 12.00
C VAL A 158 -24.52 25.62 11.27
N LEU A 159 -24.51 25.62 9.93
CA LEU A 159 -24.88 26.81 9.15
C LEU A 159 -26.35 27.20 9.33
N GLU A 160 -27.26 26.22 9.45
CA GLU A 160 -28.67 26.48 9.77
C GLU A 160 -28.83 27.06 11.19
N GLU A 161 -28.12 26.51 12.17
CA GLU A 161 -28.08 27.03 13.55
C GLU A 161 -27.55 28.48 13.60
N ILE A 162 -26.49 28.78 12.85
CA ILE A 162 -25.95 30.16 12.70
C ILE A 162 -27.03 31.10 12.18
N ALA A 163 -27.68 30.76 11.06
CA ALA A 163 -28.70 31.60 10.46
C ALA A 163 -29.92 31.80 11.39
N SER A 164 -30.30 30.77 12.16
CA SER A 164 -31.34 30.87 13.18
C SER A 164 -30.94 31.82 14.31
N GLN A 165 -29.69 31.71 14.79
CA GLN A 165 -29.19 32.55 15.86
C GLN A 165 -29.04 34.02 15.46
N GLU A 166 -28.63 34.30 14.21
CA GLU A 166 -28.60 35.66 13.66
C GLU A 166 -29.99 36.31 13.61
N LYS A 167 -31.02 35.53 13.24
CA LYS A 167 -32.42 35.98 13.30
C LYS A 167 -32.87 36.24 14.74
N ASN A 168 -32.50 35.37 15.68
CA ASN A 168 -32.80 35.53 17.10
C ASN A 168 -32.16 36.81 17.68
N ILE A 169 -30.89 37.07 17.36
CA ILE A 169 -30.18 38.29 17.73
C ILE A 169 -30.93 39.52 17.19
N THR A 170 -31.28 39.52 15.90
CA THR A 170 -32.05 40.63 15.29
C THR A 170 -33.39 40.86 15.99
N ALA A 171 -34.09 39.77 16.38
CA ALA A 171 -35.35 39.86 17.09
C ALA A 171 -35.18 40.41 18.52
N LEU A 172 -34.11 40.02 19.23
CA LEU A 172 -33.77 40.52 20.56
C LEU A 172 -33.39 42.01 20.52
N GLU A 173 -32.59 42.43 19.55
CA GLU A 173 -32.25 43.84 19.34
C GLU A 173 -33.50 44.69 19.10
N LYS A 174 -34.41 44.22 18.24
CA LYS A 174 -35.70 44.87 18.01
C LYS A 174 -36.55 44.92 19.28
N ALA A 175 -36.64 43.83 20.03
CA ALA A 175 -37.41 43.78 21.27
C ALA A 175 -36.87 44.77 22.32
N ILE A 176 -35.56 44.98 22.39
CA ILE A 176 -34.95 46.01 23.25
C ILE A 176 -35.32 47.41 22.76
N LEU A 177 -35.24 47.67 21.45
CA LEU A 177 -35.59 48.95 20.85
C LEU A 177 -37.07 49.30 21.07
N ASP A 178 -37.96 48.33 20.93
CA ASP A 178 -39.41 48.49 21.11
C ASP A 178 -39.77 48.89 22.56
N GLN A 179 -38.91 48.61 23.55
CA GLN A 179 -39.09 49.06 24.94
C GLN A 179 -38.74 50.54 25.16
N GLU A 180 -38.00 51.19 24.25
CA GLU A 180 -37.62 52.60 24.42
C GLU A 180 -38.83 53.54 24.46
N GLY A 181 -39.84 53.28 23.61
CA GLY A 181 -41.05 54.09 23.55
C GLY A 181 -41.82 54.09 24.88
N PRO A 182 -42.25 52.92 25.38
CA PRO A 182 -42.88 52.78 26.70
C PRO A 182 -42.03 53.36 27.84
N ALA A 183 -40.72 53.11 27.83
CA ALA A 183 -39.80 53.67 28.83
C ALA A 183 -39.83 55.20 28.83
N LYS A 184 -39.67 55.84 27.66
CA LYS A 184 -39.71 57.31 27.51
C LYS A 184 -41.03 57.88 28.01
N VAL A 185 -42.16 57.27 27.65
CA VAL A 185 -43.49 57.73 28.10
C VAL A 185 -43.62 57.64 29.62
N ALA A 186 -43.23 56.52 30.24
CA ALA A 186 -43.28 56.35 31.68
C ALA A 186 -42.36 57.35 32.42
N HIS A 187 -41.15 57.57 31.90
CA HIS A 187 -40.20 58.56 32.41
C HIS A 187 -40.73 60.00 32.30
N THR A 188 -41.22 60.42 31.13
CA THR A 188 -41.80 61.76 30.94
C THR A 188 -43.02 61.97 31.84
N ARG A 189 -43.88 60.96 32.01
CA ARG A 189 -45.02 61.03 32.94
C ARG A 189 -44.57 61.22 34.38
N LEU A 190 -43.53 60.54 34.83
CA LEU A 190 -42.97 60.72 36.18
C LEU A 190 -42.38 62.11 36.36
N GLU A 191 -41.62 62.60 35.37
CA GLU A 191 -40.97 63.91 35.38
C GLU A 191 -42.00 65.05 35.32
N SER A 192 -43.00 64.98 34.45
CA SER A 192 -44.08 65.95 34.40
C SER A 192 -44.84 66.07 35.74
N ARG A 193 -44.98 64.96 36.48
CA ARG A 193 -45.66 64.96 37.78
C ARG A 193 -44.85 65.61 38.91
N THR A 194 -43.54 65.84 38.74
CA THR A 194 -42.73 66.57 39.74
C THR A 194 -43.05 68.07 39.78
N HIS A 195 -43.69 68.59 38.73
CA HIS A 195 -44.05 70.00 38.59
C HIS A 195 -45.39 70.37 39.27
N ARG A 196 -46.04 69.43 39.96
CA ARG A 196 -47.29 69.70 40.68
C ARG A 196 -47.03 70.65 41.86
N PRO A 197 -47.81 71.73 42.05
CA PRO A 197 -47.54 72.73 43.07
C PRO A 197 -47.98 72.30 44.48
N ASN A 198 -47.20 72.66 45.50
CA ASN A 198 -47.56 72.56 46.92
C ASN A 198 -48.06 71.14 47.31
N VAL A 199 -49.24 71.06 47.93
CA VAL A 199 -49.86 69.82 48.42
C VAL A 199 -50.28 68.87 47.29
N GLU A 200 -50.43 69.37 46.05
CA GLU A 200 -50.76 68.57 44.88
C GLU A 200 -49.57 67.70 44.40
N LEU A 201 -48.35 67.92 44.93
CA LEU A 201 -47.21 67.02 44.79
C LEU A 201 -47.40 65.76 45.66
N CYS A 202 -48.51 65.07 45.41
CA CYS A 202 -48.95 63.91 46.14
C CYS A 202 -48.39 62.62 45.51
N ARG A 203 -47.92 61.70 46.36
CA ARG A 203 -47.55 60.33 45.97
C ARG A 203 -48.81 59.45 45.92
N ASP A 204 -49.70 59.77 44.99
CA ASP A 204 -50.93 59.03 44.77
C ASP A 204 -50.66 57.63 44.14
N THR A 205 -51.72 56.84 43.99
CA THR A 205 -51.66 55.50 43.38
C THR A 205 -51.04 55.51 41.98
N ALA A 206 -51.28 56.56 41.18
CA ALA A 206 -50.73 56.66 39.83
C ALA A 206 -49.22 56.91 39.87
N GLN A 207 -48.72 57.71 40.83
CA GLN A 207 -47.29 57.90 41.06
C GLN A 207 -46.59 56.57 41.34
N TYR A 208 -47.12 55.75 42.26
CA TYR A 208 -46.52 54.45 42.59
C TYR A 208 -46.57 53.47 41.42
N ARG A 209 -47.66 53.46 40.65
CA ARG A 209 -47.77 52.59 39.47
C ARG A 209 -46.77 52.96 38.38
N LEU A 210 -46.56 54.25 38.12
CA LEU A 210 -45.55 54.71 37.14
C LEU A 210 -44.12 54.37 37.58
N ILE A 211 -43.80 54.50 38.88
CA ILE A 211 -42.50 54.07 39.41
C ILE A 211 -42.30 52.57 39.17
N LYS A 212 -43.32 51.76 39.47
CA LYS A 212 -43.29 50.32 39.26
C LYS A 212 -43.13 49.95 37.78
N GLU A 213 -43.87 50.62 36.89
CA GLU A 213 -43.78 50.42 35.44
C GLU A 213 -42.35 50.69 34.93
N VAL A 214 -41.71 51.78 35.34
CA VAL A 214 -40.30 52.07 34.98
C VAL A 214 -39.36 50.99 35.50
N GLN A 215 -39.55 50.53 36.74
CA GLN A 215 -38.73 49.45 37.31
C GLN A 215 -38.90 48.13 36.54
N GLU A 216 -40.14 47.77 36.18
CA GLU A 216 -40.46 46.57 35.41
C GLU A 216 -39.88 46.64 33.98
N ILE A 217 -39.99 47.79 33.30
CA ILE A 217 -39.39 47.99 31.97
C ILE A 217 -37.86 47.87 32.04
N ASN A 218 -37.22 48.54 33.01
CA ASN A 218 -35.76 48.45 33.18
C ASN A 218 -35.29 47.02 33.46
N TYR A 219 -36.02 46.29 34.30
CA TYR A 219 -35.73 44.88 34.57
C TYR A 219 -35.85 44.03 33.31
N ASN A 220 -36.91 44.20 32.53
CA ASN A 220 -37.13 43.46 31.28
C ASN A 220 -36.06 43.77 30.23
N VAL A 221 -35.68 45.05 30.05
CA VAL A 221 -34.59 45.46 29.17
C VAL A 221 -33.26 44.86 29.63
N GLY A 222 -32.99 44.84 30.94
CA GLY A 222 -31.81 44.19 31.51
C GLY A 222 -31.72 42.72 31.14
N ARG A 223 -32.81 41.97 31.31
CA ARG A 223 -32.89 40.56 30.91
C ARG A 223 -32.72 40.35 29.41
N LEU A 224 -33.36 41.16 28.58
CA LEU A 224 -33.22 41.07 27.12
C LEU A 224 -31.76 41.30 26.68
N LYS A 225 -31.06 42.26 27.30
CA LYS A 225 -29.63 42.52 27.05
C LYS A 225 -28.74 41.36 27.46
N GLU A 226 -29.02 40.72 28.60
CA GLU A 226 -28.31 39.52 29.03
C GLU A 226 -28.51 38.36 28.05
N THR A 227 -29.75 38.10 27.63
CA THR A 227 -30.06 37.09 26.61
C THR A 227 -29.38 37.39 25.27
N LEU A 228 -29.35 38.67 24.86
CA LEU A 228 -28.65 39.09 23.64
C LEU A 228 -27.14 38.83 23.73
N ALA A 229 -26.51 39.13 24.87
CA ALA A 229 -25.10 38.85 25.10
C ALA A 229 -24.80 37.34 25.04
N GLN A 230 -25.66 36.52 25.64
CA GLN A 230 -25.57 35.06 25.55
C GLN A 230 -25.72 34.58 24.10
N ALA A 231 -26.68 35.13 23.36
CA ALA A 231 -26.91 34.76 21.97
C ALA A 231 -25.71 35.07 21.06
N HIS A 232 -25.05 36.22 21.26
CA HIS A 232 -23.80 36.56 20.57
C HIS A 232 -22.64 35.62 20.95
N ALA A 233 -22.52 35.22 22.22
CA ALA A 233 -21.49 34.28 22.65
C ALA A 233 -21.67 32.91 21.98
N GLU A 234 -22.90 32.43 21.89
CA GLU A 234 -23.26 31.19 21.19
C GLU A 234 -22.95 31.28 19.68
N LEU A 235 -23.31 32.38 19.03
CA LEU A 235 -23.00 32.60 17.61
C LEU A 235 -21.49 32.55 17.35
N LYS A 236 -20.68 33.17 18.21
CA LYS A 236 -19.22 33.08 18.13
C LYS A 236 -18.72 31.64 18.28
N GLY A 237 -19.34 30.85 19.15
CA GLY A 237 -19.06 29.43 19.31
C GLY A 237 -19.43 28.60 18.08
N LEU A 238 -20.56 28.91 17.43
CA LEU A 238 -20.99 28.27 16.18
C LEU A 238 -20.04 28.57 15.03
N ASN A 239 -19.63 29.83 14.85
CA ASN A 239 -18.68 30.22 13.80
C ASN A 239 -17.32 29.52 13.95
N ARG A 240 -16.84 29.32 15.19
CA ARG A 240 -15.63 28.51 15.44
C ARG A 240 -15.81 27.05 15.03
N ARG A 241 -16.98 26.46 15.34
CA ARG A 241 -17.32 25.08 14.94
C ARG A 241 -17.40 24.95 13.43
N GLN A 242 -17.98 25.93 12.73
CA GLN A 242 -18.02 25.98 11.27
C GLN A 242 -16.62 25.89 10.67
N LEU A 243 -15.69 26.75 11.12
CA LEU A 243 -14.30 26.76 10.63
C LEU A 243 -13.61 25.42 10.87
N ALA A 244 -13.72 24.86 12.08
CA ALA A 244 -13.13 23.57 12.41
C ALA A 244 -13.68 22.42 11.52
N LEU A 245 -14.99 22.42 11.23
CA LEU A 245 -15.59 21.43 10.33
C LEU A 245 -15.11 21.59 8.89
N GLN A 246 -14.95 22.83 8.41
CA GLN A 246 -14.41 23.10 7.07
C GLN A 246 -12.95 22.64 6.95
N GLU A 247 -12.13 22.89 7.97
CA GLU A 247 -10.74 22.42 8.03
C GLU A 247 -10.67 20.88 8.00
N GLU A 248 -11.47 20.20 8.82
CA GLU A 248 -11.52 18.74 8.85
C GLU A 248 -11.97 18.16 7.50
N ILE A 249 -12.99 18.74 6.86
CA ILE A 249 -13.44 18.35 5.51
C ILE A 249 -12.29 18.50 4.51
N GLN A 250 -11.58 19.63 4.53
CA GLN A 250 -10.44 19.86 3.63
C GLN A 250 -9.34 18.82 3.82
N VAL A 251 -9.05 18.44 5.08
CA VAL A 251 -8.10 17.36 5.37
C VAL A 251 -8.57 16.04 4.75
N LYS A 252 -9.85 15.67 4.91
CA LYS A 252 -10.39 14.45 4.30
C LYS A 252 -10.34 14.49 2.77
N GLU A 253 -10.59 15.65 2.14
CA GLU A 253 -10.47 15.80 0.69
C GLU A 253 -9.04 15.60 0.21
N ASN A 254 -8.06 16.13 0.94
CA ASN A 254 -6.66 15.92 0.63
C ASN A 254 -6.26 14.44 0.78
N THR A 255 -6.71 13.77 1.85
CA THR A 255 -6.48 12.32 2.03
C THR A 255 -7.09 11.51 0.88
N ILE A 256 -8.35 11.78 0.50
CA ILE A 256 -9.01 11.12 -0.62
C ILE A 256 -8.21 11.33 -1.91
N TYR A 257 -7.74 12.54 -2.17
CA TYR A 257 -6.95 12.83 -3.37
C TYR A 257 -5.65 12.01 -3.40
N ILE A 258 -4.91 11.95 -2.29
CA ILE A 258 -3.68 11.18 -2.19
C ILE A 258 -3.97 9.70 -2.47
N ASP A 259 -4.92 9.11 -1.75
CA ASP A 259 -5.18 7.68 -1.84
C ASP A 259 -5.79 7.28 -3.18
N GLU A 260 -6.79 8.02 -3.67
CA GLU A 260 -7.54 7.68 -4.88
C GLU A 260 -6.81 8.07 -6.17
N VAL A 261 -6.16 9.23 -6.19
CA VAL A 261 -5.57 9.77 -7.42
C VAL A 261 -4.09 9.44 -7.54
N LEU A 262 -3.33 9.50 -6.44
CA LEU A 262 -1.89 9.23 -6.48
C LEU A 262 -1.60 7.75 -6.24
N CYS A 263 -1.92 7.24 -5.05
CA CYS A 263 -1.56 5.90 -4.64
C CYS A 263 -2.23 4.84 -5.51
N MET A 264 -3.55 4.87 -5.67
CA MET A 264 -4.26 3.87 -6.48
C MET A 264 -3.87 3.92 -7.97
N GLN A 265 -3.50 5.09 -8.51
CA GLN A 265 -3.00 5.18 -9.87
C GLN A 265 -1.61 4.55 -10.01
N MET A 266 -0.72 4.71 -9.03
CA MET A 266 0.56 4.00 -8.99
C MET A 266 0.32 2.49 -8.90
N ARG A 267 -0.62 2.03 -8.08
CA ARG A 267 -0.93 0.61 -7.92
C ARG A 267 -1.45 -0.04 -9.21
N ARG A 268 -2.21 0.68 -10.04
CA ARG A 268 -2.64 0.20 -11.37
C ARG A 268 -1.49 -0.08 -12.33
N SER A 269 -0.30 0.49 -12.10
CA SER A 269 0.88 0.23 -12.93
C SER A 269 1.60 -1.07 -12.58
N ILE A 270 1.26 -1.69 -11.45
CA ILE A 270 1.77 -3.00 -11.07
C ILE A 270 1.25 -4.01 -12.11
N PRO A 271 2.13 -4.77 -12.80
CA PRO A 271 1.74 -5.64 -13.92
C PRO A 271 0.57 -6.56 -13.55
N PRO A 272 -0.36 -6.79 -14.50
CA PRO A 272 -1.56 -7.54 -14.22
C PRO A 272 -1.23 -8.96 -13.79
N ARG A 273 -1.95 -9.35 -12.74
CA ARG A 273 -2.14 -10.68 -12.18
C ARG A 273 -2.48 -11.65 -13.32
N ASP A 274 -1.88 -12.85 -13.31
CA ASP A 274 -2.21 -13.88 -14.29
C ASP A 274 -3.73 -14.10 -14.33
N GLY A 275 -4.37 -13.67 -15.42
CA GLY A 275 -5.83 -13.62 -15.57
C GLY A 275 -6.35 -12.69 -16.68
N GLU A 276 -5.60 -11.65 -17.06
CA GLU A 276 -5.78 -11.01 -18.37
C GLU A 276 -4.90 -11.74 -19.39
N ASP A 277 -5.55 -12.62 -20.15
CA ASP A 277 -5.09 -13.43 -21.25
C ASP A 277 -4.03 -12.72 -22.13
N ARG A 278 -2.76 -12.80 -21.73
CA ARG A 278 -1.64 -12.58 -22.64
C ARG A 278 -1.23 -13.95 -23.14
N GLY A 279 -1.55 -14.14 -24.43
CA GLY A 279 -1.40 -15.36 -25.20
C GLY A 279 -0.20 -16.19 -24.80
N GLY A 280 -0.45 -17.51 -24.75
CA GLY A 280 0.48 -18.54 -24.32
C GLY A 280 1.92 -18.20 -24.69
N TRP A 281 2.77 -18.24 -23.68
CA TRP A 281 4.21 -18.30 -23.84
C TRP A 281 4.54 -19.47 -24.78
N ALA A 282 4.66 -19.17 -26.08
CA ALA A 282 5.23 -20.06 -27.07
C ALA A 282 6.75 -20.07 -26.88
N GLY A 283 7.19 -20.55 -25.72
CA GLY A 283 8.57 -20.91 -25.43
C GLY A 283 8.95 -22.20 -26.17
N ALA A 284 8.80 -22.20 -27.49
CA ALA A 284 9.45 -23.19 -28.32
C ALA A 284 10.96 -22.92 -28.26
N LEU A 285 11.67 -23.78 -27.54
CA LEU A 285 13.10 -23.98 -27.73
C LEU A 285 13.36 -24.07 -29.24
N ARG A 286 14.08 -23.12 -29.82
CA ARG A 286 14.66 -23.30 -31.15
C ARG A 286 15.64 -24.47 -31.07
N PRO A 287 15.46 -25.56 -31.83
CA PRO A 287 16.35 -26.70 -31.80
C PRO A 287 17.62 -26.50 -32.66
N ASP A 288 18.13 -25.26 -32.74
CA ASP A 288 19.36 -24.94 -33.48
C ASP A 288 20.28 -24.09 -32.61
N ALA A 289 20.87 -24.73 -31.60
CA ALA A 289 22.09 -24.27 -30.96
C ALA A 289 22.92 -25.50 -30.57
N VAL A 290 23.29 -26.27 -31.59
CA VAL A 290 24.43 -27.19 -31.55
C VAL A 290 25.48 -26.60 -32.50
N CYS A 291 26.53 -26.04 -31.91
CA CYS A 291 27.85 -25.98 -32.51
C CYS A 291 28.82 -26.57 -31.48
#